data_AF-A0A6C0ANZ8-F1
#
_entry.id   AF-A0A6C0ANZ8-F1
#
_cell.length_a   1.000
_cell.length_b   1.000
_cell.length_c   1.000
_cell.angle_alpha   90.00
_cell.angle_beta   90.00
_cell.angle_gamma   90.00
#
_symmetry.space_group_name_H-M   'P 1'
#
loop_
_entity.id
_entity.type
_entity.pdbx_description
1 polymer ?
#
loop_
_entity_poly.entity_id
_entity_poly.type
_entity_poly.pdbx_seq_one_letter_code
_entity_poly.pdbx_strand_id
1 'polypeptide(L)'
;MVSPEEWGPGAWDLLHGIAEKVGNQTTTIMINDERNELKLTLRHLWALLPCKTCQKHYKEWFQGHSPDSFITSSYMDLQDSLRSWLFALHENVNRSRGVESGITLEALKERYATIPLREKALSLKAFYQRGLLARTLKAEDWKPAWRHLDALLRLIS
;
A
#
# COMPACT_ATOMS: atom_id res chain seq x y z
N MET A 1 -5.94 13.50 15.95
CA MET A 1 -5.86 12.43 14.94
C MET A 1 -5.87 13.10 13.57
N VAL A 2 -5.12 12.63 12.59
CA VAL A 2 -5.24 13.14 11.21
C VAL A 2 -6.45 12.46 10.59
N SER A 3 -7.41 13.23 10.06
CA SER A 3 -8.65 12.63 9.53
C SER A 3 -8.32 11.72 8.35
N PRO A 4 -8.86 10.47 8.29
CA PRO A 4 -8.70 9.59 7.14
C PRO A 4 -9.13 10.20 5.80
N GLU A 5 -10.01 11.19 5.82
CA GLU A 5 -10.44 11.90 4.60
C GLU A 5 -9.33 12.76 3.99
N GLU A 6 -8.36 13.21 4.80
CA GLU A 6 -7.27 14.07 4.34
C GLU A 6 -6.15 13.28 3.63
N TRP A 7 -5.87 12.06 4.07
CA TRP A 7 -4.74 11.25 3.60
C TRP A 7 -5.15 9.94 2.93
N GLY A 8 -6.36 9.44 3.20
CA GLY A 8 -6.86 8.15 2.72
C GLY A 8 -6.90 8.05 1.20
N PRO A 9 -7.51 9.01 0.47
CA PRO A 9 -7.53 8.97 -1.00
C PRO A 9 -6.13 8.91 -1.62
N GLY A 10 -5.19 9.72 -1.13
CA GLY A 10 -3.80 9.70 -1.59
C GLY A 10 -3.07 8.40 -1.28
N ALA A 11 -3.38 7.76 -0.14
CA ALA A 11 -2.84 6.46 0.23
C ALA A 11 -3.36 5.36 -0.69
N TRP A 12 -4.65 5.37 -1.03
CA TRP A 12 -5.21 4.43 -2.00
C TRP A 12 -4.65 4.64 -3.41
N ASP A 13 -4.50 5.88 -3.87
CA ASP A 13 -3.84 6.19 -5.15
C ASP A 13 -2.43 5.60 -5.20
N LEU A 14 -1.65 5.78 -4.13
CA LEU A 14 -0.30 5.22 -4.05
C LEU A 14 -0.31 3.69 -4.08
N LEU A 15 -1.14 3.05 -3.28
CA LEU A 15 -1.18 1.58 -3.17
C LEU A 15 -1.64 0.94 -4.49
N HIS A 16 -2.72 1.42 -5.08
CA HIS A 16 -3.19 0.92 -6.37
C HIS A 16 -2.23 1.26 -7.49
N GLY A 17 -1.60 2.44 -7.48
CA GLY A 17 -0.54 2.77 -8.43
C GLY A 17 0.68 1.86 -8.32
N ILE A 18 1.05 1.41 -7.10
CA ILE A 18 2.11 0.42 -6.91
C ILE A 18 1.72 -0.91 -7.57
N ALA A 19 0.46 -1.34 -7.42
CA ALA A 19 -0.04 -2.55 -8.06
C ALA A 19 0.13 -2.53 -9.58
N GLU A 20 -0.11 -1.37 -10.21
CA GLU A 20 0.05 -1.22 -11.67
C GLU A 20 1.51 -1.17 -12.15
N LYS A 21 2.49 -1.12 -11.24
CA LYS A 21 3.92 -0.98 -11.61
C LYS A 21 4.81 -2.15 -11.19
N VAL A 22 4.40 -2.97 -10.22
CA VAL A 22 5.16 -4.15 -9.81
C VAL A 22 5.19 -5.23 -10.89
N GLY A 23 6.17 -6.13 -10.81
CA GLY A 23 6.24 -7.32 -11.67
C GLY A 23 6.88 -7.08 -13.05
N ASN A 24 7.44 -5.89 -13.27
CA ASN A 24 8.08 -5.51 -14.54
C ASN A 24 9.61 -5.74 -14.56
N GLN A 25 10.17 -6.29 -13.48
CA GLN A 25 11.62 -6.56 -13.38
C GLN A 25 12.02 -7.76 -14.23
N THR A 26 13.20 -7.68 -14.87
CA THR A 26 13.66 -8.72 -15.81
C THR A 26 14.82 -9.57 -15.29
N THR A 27 15.61 -9.06 -14.33
CA THR A 27 16.73 -9.81 -13.76
C THR A 27 16.33 -10.46 -12.43
N THR A 28 16.81 -11.67 -12.17
CA THR A 28 16.50 -12.43 -10.94
C THR A 28 16.78 -11.63 -9.67
N ILE A 29 17.86 -10.84 -9.64
CA ILE A 29 18.22 -10.00 -8.50
C ILE A 29 17.15 -8.92 -8.28
N MET A 30 16.80 -8.16 -9.32
CA MET A 30 15.79 -7.10 -9.21
C MET A 30 14.39 -7.65 -8.89
N ILE A 31 14.03 -8.82 -9.44
CA ILE A 31 12.78 -9.51 -9.12
C ILE A 31 12.72 -9.86 -7.62
N ASN A 32 13.82 -10.38 -7.07
CA ASN A 32 13.89 -10.73 -5.66
C ASN A 32 13.86 -9.48 -4.76
N ASP A 33 14.57 -8.42 -5.14
CA ASP A 33 14.57 -7.15 -4.40
C ASP A 33 13.18 -6.51 -4.40
N GLU A 34 12.49 -6.46 -5.55
CA GLU A 34 11.12 -5.94 -5.66
C GLU A 34 10.16 -6.72 -4.76
N ARG A 35 10.19 -8.06 -4.83
CA ARG A 35 9.33 -8.93 -4.00
C ARG A 35 9.61 -8.75 -2.51
N ASN A 36 10.88 -8.64 -2.13
CA ASN A 36 11.27 -8.45 -0.74
C ASN A 36 10.80 -7.09 -0.22
N GLU A 37 11.03 -6.00 -0.95
CA GLU A 37 10.60 -4.67 -0.54
C GLU A 37 9.08 -4.51 -0.58
N LEU A 38 8.39 -5.15 -1.53
CA LEU A 38 6.92 -5.21 -1.53
C LEU A 38 6.39 -5.93 -0.29
N LYS A 39 6.96 -7.10 0.05
CA LYS A 39 6.59 -7.86 1.25
C LYS A 39 6.76 -7.04 2.51
N LEU A 40 7.90 -6.36 2.67
CA LEU A 40 8.19 -5.54 3.83
C LEU A 40 7.31 -4.30 3.87
N THR A 41 7.05 -3.67 2.73
CA THR A 41 6.13 -2.52 2.61
C THR A 41 4.73 -2.89 3.07
N LEU A 42 4.15 -3.98 2.56
CA LEU A 42 2.80 -4.42 2.97
C LEU A 42 2.77 -4.84 4.44
N ARG A 43 3.76 -5.59 4.92
CA ARG A 43 3.85 -5.99 6.34
C ARG A 43 3.86 -4.80 7.29
N HIS A 44 4.53 -3.71 6.91
CA HIS A 44 4.71 -2.53 7.75
C HIS A 44 3.79 -1.36 7.38
N LEU A 45 2.87 -1.52 6.42
CA LEU A 45 1.99 -0.45 5.96
C LEU A 45 1.18 0.19 7.09
N TRP A 46 0.75 -0.58 8.11
CA TRP A 46 0.09 -0.03 9.29
C TRP A 46 0.90 1.10 9.94
N ALA A 47 2.22 0.98 10.01
CA ALA A 47 3.06 1.97 10.66
C ALA A 47 3.13 3.30 9.89
N LEU A 48 2.60 3.36 8.67
CA LEU A 48 2.48 4.55 7.85
C LEU A 48 1.12 5.25 7.99
N LEU A 49 0.11 4.59 8.58
CA LEU A 49 -1.25 5.12 8.68
C LEU A 49 -1.39 6.03 9.91
N PRO A 50 -1.64 7.35 9.79
CA PRO A 50 -1.73 8.27 10.94
C PRO A 50 -3.08 8.20 11.67
N CYS A 51 -3.59 6.97 11.88
CA CYS A 51 -4.91 6.66 12.42
C CYS A 51 -4.89 5.31 13.14
N LYS A 52 -5.04 5.29 14.47
CA LYS A 52 -4.94 4.05 15.28
C LYS A 52 -5.99 3.00 14.91
N THR A 53 -7.21 3.42 14.60
CA THR A 53 -8.28 2.51 14.16
C THR A 53 -7.94 1.87 12.81
N CYS A 54 -7.44 2.66 11.87
CA CYS A 54 -7.00 2.21 10.55
C CYS A 54 -5.81 1.24 10.66
N GLN A 55 -4.86 1.50 11.56
CA GLN A 55 -3.76 0.58 11.88
C GLN A 55 -4.27 -0.77 12.37
N LYS A 56 -5.24 -0.77 13.29
CA LYS A 56 -5.84 -1.98 13.84
C LYS A 56 -6.53 -2.79 12.74
N HIS A 57 -7.42 -2.16 11.97
CA HIS A 57 -8.15 -2.82 10.88
C HIS A 57 -7.21 -3.39 9.83
N TYR A 58 -6.15 -2.66 9.46
CA TYR A 58 -5.17 -3.19 8.50
C TYR A 58 -4.43 -4.42 9.06
N LYS A 59 -4.03 -4.42 10.33
CA LYS A 59 -3.37 -5.57 10.95
C LYS A 59 -4.29 -6.80 10.97
N GLU A 60 -5.55 -6.61 11.32
CA GLU A 60 -6.56 -7.69 11.32
C GLU A 60 -6.78 -8.24 9.91
N TRP A 61 -6.92 -7.38 8.90
CA TRP A 61 -7.01 -7.79 7.50
C TRP A 61 -5.77 -8.58 7.06
N PHE A 62 -4.57 -8.05 7.32
CA PHE A 62 -3.31 -8.66 6.92
C PHE A 62 -3.10 -10.05 7.54
N GLN A 63 -3.54 -10.24 8.80
CA GLN A 63 -3.50 -11.55 9.46
C GLN A 63 -4.42 -12.58 8.80
N GLY A 64 -5.63 -12.17 8.39
CA GLY A 64 -6.59 -13.06 7.72
C GLY A 64 -6.32 -13.28 6.23
N HIS A 65 -5.60 -12.35 5.58
CA HIS A 65 -5.38 -12.32 4.13
C HIS A 65 -3.90 -12.05 3.83
N SER A 66 -3.00 -12.87 4.35
CA SER A 66 -1.56 -12.69 4.12
C SER A 66 -1.22 -12.72 2.63
N PRO A 67 -0.48 -11.72 2.09
CA PRO A 67 -0.08 -11.70 0.68
C PRO A 67 1.15 -12.58 0.38
N ASP A 68 1.74 -13.21 1.40
CA ASP A 68 3.00 -13.95 1.28
C ASP A 68 2.96 -15.02 0.17
N SER A 69 1.83 -15.69 -0.02
CA SER A 69 1.70 -16.76 -1.01
C SER A 69 1.91 -16.28 -2.45
N PHE A 70 1.31 -15.15 -2.84
CA PHE A 70 1.44 -14.63 -4.20
C PHE A 70 2.73 -13.83 -4.39
N ILE A 71 3.25 -13.18 -3.34
CA ILE A 71 4.52 -12.43 -3.45
C ILE A 71 5.70 -13.38 -3.70
N THR A 72 5.75 -14.53 -3.05
CA THR A 72 6.86 -15.49 -3.20
C THR A 72 6.63 -16.52 -4.30
N SER A 73 5.48 -16.51 -4.96
CA SER A 73 5.16 -17.45 -6.03
C SER A 73 5.91 -17.11 -7.32
N SER A 74 6.44 -18.13 -7.98
CA SER A 74 6.97 -18.04 -9.35
C SER A 74 5.89 -18.27 -10.42
N TYR A 75 4.69 -18.71 -10.04
CA TYR A 75 3.63 -19.14 -10.96
C TYR A 75 2.46 -18.14 -11.02
N MET A 76 2.36 -17.23 -10.06
CA MET A 76 1.32 -16.22 -10.02
C MET A 76 1.82 -14.90 -10.58
N ASP A 77 0.98 -14.22 -11.34
CA ASP A 77 1.26 -12.85 -11.78
C ASP A 77 1.21 -11.90 -10.58
N LEU A 78 2.33 -11.23 -10.31
CA LEU A 78 2.49 -10.39 -9.12
C LEU A 78 1.58 -9.16 -9.18
N GLN A 79 1.44 -8.56 -10.37
CA GLN A 79 0.64 -7.37 -10.60
C GLN A 79 -0.84 -7.66 -10.39
N ASP A 80 -1.39 -8.67 -11.07
CA ASP A 80 -2.79 -9.06 -10.99
C ASP A 80 -3.17 -9.53 -9.57
N SER A 81 -2.26 -10.27 -8.92
CA SER A 81 -2.47 -10.73 -7.55
C SER A 81 -2.50 -9.57 -6.56
N LEU A 82 -1.57 -8.62 -6.68
CA LEU A 82 -1.54 -7.44 -5.81
C LEU A 82 -2.76 -6.52 -6.05
N ARG A 83 -3.14 -6.32 -7.32
CA ARG A 83 -4.35 -5.56 -7.70
C ARG A 83 -5.60 -6.15 -7.04
N SER A 84 -5.78 -7.47 -7.17
CA SER A 84 -6.91 -8.20 -6.60
C SER A 84 -6.93 -8.10 -5.07
N TRP A 85 -5.77 -8.25 -4.43
CA TRP A 85 -5.64 -8.18 -2.98
C TRP A 85 -5.96 -6.79 -2.43
N LEU A 86 -5.43 -5.73 -3.06
CA LEU A 86 -5.71 -4.35 -2.66
C LEU A 86 -7.15 -3.93 -2.93
N PHE A 87 -7.75 -4.42 -4.03
CA PHE A 87 -9.17 -4.20 -4.31
C PHE A 87 -10.04 -4.80 -3.21
N ALA A 88 -9.79 -6.07 -2.84
CA ALA A 88 -10.52 -6.75 -1.78
C ALA A 88 -10.39 -6.02 -0.42
N LEU A 89 -9.19 -5.54 -0.09
CA LEU A 89 -8.93 -4.73 1.10
C LEU A 89 -9.70 -3.41 1.07
N HIS A 90 -9.64 -2.68 -0.04
CA HIS A 90 -10.30 -1.38 -0.17
C HIS A 90 -11.83 -1.54 -0.08
N GLU A 91 -12.39 -2.58 -0.71
CA GLU A 91 -13.82 -2.89 -0.63
C GLU A 91 -14.25 -3.35 0.76
N ASN A 92 -13.38 -4.04 1.50
CA ASN A 92 -13.65 -4.35 2.91
C ASN A 92 -13.79 -3.08 3.75
N VAL A 93 -12.90 -2.09 3.53
CA VAL A 93 -13.00 -0.78 4.18
C VAL A 93 -14.27 -0.05 3.75
N ASN A 94 -14.60 -0.03 2.47
CA ASN A 94 -15.81 0.62 1.95
C ASN A 94 -17.08 0.02 2.57
N ARG A 95 -17.21 -1.30 2.60
CA ARG A 95 -18.34 -2.00 3.25
C ARG A 95 -18.45 -1.66 4.73
N SER A 96 -17.34 -1.59 5.46
CA SER A 96 -17.34 -1.21 6.88
C SER A 96 -17.86 0.20 7.14
N ARG A 97 -17.88 1.06 6.10
CA ARG A 97 -18.35 2.45 6.13
C ARG A 97 -19.68 2.65 5.41
N GLY A 98 -20.31 1.60 4.89
CA GLY A 98 -21.53 1.71 4.08
C GLY A 98 -21.32 2.47 2.76
N VAL A 99 -20.11 2.42 2.20
CA VAL A 99 -19.76 3.05 0.92
C VAL A 99 -19.80 2.00 -0.18
N GLU A 100 -20.43 2.34 -1.30
CA GLU A 100 -20.34 1.59 -2.56
C GLU A 100 -19.36 2.29 -3.48
N SER A 101 -18.31 1.58 -3.93
CA SER A 101 -17.26 2.17 -4.76
C SER A 101 -17.68 2.36 -6.22
N GLY A 102 -18.57 1.51 -6.73
CA GLY A 102 -19.01 1.49 -8.12
C GLY A 102 -17.89 1.16 -9.13
N ILE A 103 -16.71 0.77 -8.67
CA ILE A 103 -15.55 0.46 -9.53
C ILE A 103 -15.33 -1.05 -9.59
N THR A 104 -15.09 -1.55 -10.80
CA THR A 104 -14.73 -2.96 -10.99
C THR A 104 -13.22 -3.15 -10.94
N LEU A 105 -12.77 -4.40 -10.77
CA LEU A 105 -11.35 -4.75 -10.71
C LEU A 105 -10.64 -4.35 -12.02
N GLU A 106 -11.32 -4.50 -13.15
CA GLU A 106 -10.81 -4.24 -14.50
C GLU A 106 -10.59 -2.74 -14.74
N ALA A 107 -11.42 -1.89 -14.12
CA ALA A 107 -11.33 -0.44 -14.22
C ALA A 107 -10.15 0.16 -13.42
N LEU A 108 -9.52 -0.62 -12.52
CA LEU A 108 -8.40 -0.13 -11.70
C LEU A 108 -7.18 0.23 -12.53
N LYS A 109 -6.89 -0.56 -13.59
CA LYS A 109 -5.73 -0.30 -14.45
C LYS A 109 -5.83 1.09 -15.10
N GLU A 110 -6.97 1.39 -15.71
CA GLU A 110 -7.21 2.69 -16.34
C GLU A 110 -7.12 3.83 -15.31
N ARG A 111 -7.65 3.61 -14.11
CA ARG A 111 -7.66 4.61 -13.04
C ARG A 111 -6.28 4.90 -12.46
N TYR A 112 -5.43 3.89 -12.28
CA TYR A 112 -4.22 3.99 -11.45
C TYR A 112 -2.89 3.86 -12.21
N ALA A 113 -2.89 3.47 -13.49
CA ALA A 113 -1.66 3.27 -14.26
C ALA A 113 -0.79 4.54 -14.40
N THR A 114 -1.40 5.72 -14.38
CA THR A 114 -0.71 7.01 -14.59
C THR A 114 -0.32 7.71 -13.28
N ILE A 115 -0.51 7.08 -12.13
CA ILE A 115 -0.23 7.70 -10.83
C ILE A 115 1.28 7.99 -10.67
N PRO A 116 1.67 9.24 -10.38
CA PRO A 116 3.07 9.59 -10.08
C PRO A 116 3.42 9.15 -8.65
N LEU A 117 3.91 7.91 -8.50
CA LEU A 117 4.07 7.27 -7.18
C LEU A 117 4.94 8.07 -6.20
N ARG A 118 6.07 8.62 -6.67
CA ARG A 118 6.98 9.39 -5.80
C ARG A 118 6.32 10.66 -5.26
N GLU A 119 5.57 11.37 -6.10
CA GLU A 119 4.86 12.59 -5.69
C GLU A 119 3.76 12.25 -4.67
N LYS A 120 2.98 11.19 -4.93
CA LYS A 120 1.96 10.71 -3.99
C LYS A 120 2.58 10.30 -2.65
N ALA A 121 3.67 9.55 -2.66
CA ALA A 121 4.39 9.18 -1.45
C ALA A 121 4.86 10.42 -0.68
N LEU A 122 5.46 11.41 -1.34
CA LEU A 122 5.89 12.66 -0.70
C LEU A 122 4.71 13.45 -0.11
N SER A 123 3.57 13.50 -0.79
CA SER A 123 2.37 14.14 -0.23
C SER A 123 1.89 13.42 1.04
N LEU A 124 1.99 12.09 1.09
CA LEU A 124 1.62 11.32 2.29
C LEU A 124 2.62 11.50 3.42
N LYS A 125 3.91 11.66 3.08
CA LYS A 125 4.97 11.97 4.05
C LYS A 125 4.67 13.26 4.81
N ALA A 126 3.96 14.23 4.23
CA ALA A 126 3.57 15.46 4.95
C ALA A 126 2.68 15.17 6.18
N PHE A 127 1.87 14.11 6.14
CA PHE A 127 1.03 13.73 7.29
C PHE A 127 1.82 13.03 8.41
N TYR A 128 3.08 12.65 8.18
CA TYR A 128 3.95 12.03 9.20
C TYR A 128 4.14 12.94 10.41
N GLN A 129 4.52 14.20 10.20
CA GLN A 129 4.76 15.16 11.29
C GLN A 129 3.50 15.35 12.13
N ARG A 130 2.35 15.51 11.47
CA ARG A 130 1.04 15.59 12.13
C ARG A 130 0.71 14.30 12.89
N GLY A 131 1.04 13.14 12.33
CA GLY A 131 0.82 11.84 12.94
C GLY A 131 1.65 11.61 14.21
N LEU A 132 2.91 12.09 14.23
CA LEU A 132 3.77 12.09 15.41
C LEU A 132 3.25 13.03 16.50
N LEU A 133 2.93 14.28 16.13
CA LEU A 133 2.38 15.27 17.07
C LEU A 133 1.08 14.77 17.70
N ALA A 134 0.22 14.14 16.91
CA ALA A 134 -1.02 13.51 17.37
C ALA A 134 -0.82 12.17 18.11
N ARG A 135 0.42 11.70 18.28
CA ARG A 135 0.77 10.39 18.90
C ARG A 135 0.01 9.20 18.28
N THR A 136 -0.28 9.31 17.00
CA THR A 136 -0.86 8.23 16.19
C THR A 136 0.22 7.41 15.49
N LEU A 137 1.38 8.01 15.23
CA LEU A 137 2.57 7.37 14.70
C LEU A 137 3.68 7.37 15.75
N LYS A 138 4.58 6.39 15.62
CA LYS A 138 5.81 6.28 16.39
C LYS A 138 7.00 6.35 15.44
N ALA A 139 8.04 7.09 15.80
CA ALA A 139 9.18 7.29 14.90
C ALA A 139 9.95 5.98 14.66
N GLU A 140 10.04 5.12 15.68
CA GLU A 140 10.67 3.81 15.61
C GLU A 140 9.97 2.83 14.65
N ASP A 141 8.65 2.92 14.52
CA ASP A 141 7.86 2.08 13.61
C ASP A 141 7.81 2.68 12.20
N TRP A 142 7.64 4.00 12.11
CA TRP A 142 7.45 4.69 10.84
C TRP A 142 8.71 4.73 9.99
N LYS A 143 9.89 4.98 10.58
CA LYS A 143 11.15 5.11 9.82
C LYS A 143 11.50 3.84 9.03
N PRO A 144 11.46 2.63 9.62
CA PRO A 144 11.67 1.39 8.86
C PRO A 144 10.61 1.18 7.78
N ALA A 145 9.32 1.39 8.11
CA ALA A 145 8.23 1.24 7.16
C ALA A 145 8.39 2.16 5.94
N TRP A 146 8.77 3.42 6.18
CA TRP A 146 9.01 4.39 5.13
C TRP A 146 10.21 4.00 4.27
N ARG A 147 11.28 3.47 4.87
CA ARG A 147 12.46 3.02 4.13
C ARG A 147 12.11 1.91 3.14
N HIS A 148 11.28 0.95 3.53
CA HIS A 148 10.85 -0.14 2.65
C HIS A 148 9.97 0.38 1.50
N LEU A 149 9.03 1.29 1.81
CA LEU A 149 8.24 1.96 0.78
C LEU A 149 9.14 2.74 -0.19
N ASP A 150 10.08 3.55 0.29
CA ASP A 150 11.01 4.32 -0.55
C ASP A 150 11.88 3.42 -1.44
N ALA A 151 12.37 2.31 -0.90
CA ALA A 151 13.13 1.32 -1.64
C ALA A 151 12.29 0.66 -2.74
N LEU A 152 11.08 0.19 -2.42
CA LEU A 152 10.15 -0.35 -3.41
C LEU A 152 9.86 0.65 -4.53
N LEU A 153 9.56 1.89 -4.17
CA LEU A 153 9.28 2.95 -5.15
C LEU A 153 10.48 3.23 -6.06
N ARG A 154 11.72 3.07 -5.60
CA ARG A 154 12.91 3.22 -6.47
C ARG A 154 13.05 2.07 -7.46
N LEU A 155 12.59 0.88 -7.12
CA LEU A 155 12.65 -0.29 -8.00
C LEU A 155 11.61 -0.22 -9.13
N ILE A 156 10.42 0.33 -8.85
CA ILE A 156 9.26 0.27 -9.76
C ILE A 156 8.91 1.62 -10.43
N SER A 157 9.66 2.69 -10.18
CA SER A 157 9.43 4.02 -10.78
C SER A 157 10.25 4.23 -12.04
#